data_AF-A0A660T559-F1
#
_entry.id   AF-A0A660T559-F1
#
_cell.length_a   1.000
_cell.length_b   1.000
_cell.length_c   1.000
_cell.angle_alpha   90.00
_cell.angle_beta   90.00
_cell.angle_gamma   90.00
#
_symmetry.space_group_name_H-M   'P 1'
#
loop_
_entity.id
_entity.type
_entity.pdbx_description
1 polymer ?
#
loop_
_entity_poly.entity_id
_entity_poly.type
_entity_poly.pdbx_seq_one_letter_code
_entity_poly.pdbx_strand_id
1 'polypeptide(L)'
;MKSDKKFKLRPFVSLFTALSFIHLIITSVILYIAPPGRFANYANWKIFGITKSGWEAQHTIIGFLFIGFAVIHLILNWKPFINYIRSKAKKAFNRTWELIAAVVLVVFISLGAGYNLVPFSSVMNLGEKLSNSWEQKALSAGDSSKTSSSGQMAESATDTKQESATGQGMGRKDLKTVIEENNADLQTAIARLKAQGLDVSPDDIMKDISIKYDMGFSDLIDIFTKE
;
A
#
# COMPACT_ATOMS: atom_id res chain seq x y z
N MET A 1 5.41 14.35 52.72
CA MET A 1 5.68 15.25 51.57
C MET A 1 5.80 14.41 50.31
N LYS A 2 4.81 14.46 49.40
CA LYS A 2 4.95 13.85 48.07
C LYS A 2 5.88 14.75 47.25
N SER A 3 7.01 14.22 46.81
CA SER A 3 7.91 14.95 45.92
C SER A 3 7.20 15.12 44.57
N ASP A 4 6.87 16.34 44.17
CA ASP A 4 6.40 16.64 42.82
C ASP A 4 7.54 16.40 41.84
N LYS A 5 7.63 15.17 41.32
CA LYS A 5 8.60 14.83 40.28
C LYS A 5 8.22 15.57 39.01
N LYS A 6 8.89 16.70 38.74
CA LYS A 6 8.73 17.46 37.49
C LYS A 6 9.06 16.58 36.29
N PHE A 7 8.18 16.59 35.28
CA PHE A 7 8.35 15.83 34.05
C PHE A 7 9.66 16.20 33.33
N LYS A 8 10.46 15.20 32.99
CA LYS A 8 11.74 15.42 32.29
C LYS A 8 11.53 15.25 30.78
N LEU A 9 11.34 16.38 30.09
CA LEU A 9 11.05 16.40 28.64
C LEU A 9 12.16 15.76 27.79
N ARG A 10 13.44 15.98 28.13
CA ARG A 10 14.57 15.46 27.33
C ARG A 10 14.63 13.92 27.30
N PRO A 11 14.67 13.19 28.43
CA PRO A 11 14.60 11.72 28.40
C PRO A 11 13.33 11.18 27.74
N PHE A 12 12.20 11.86 27.94
CA PHE A 12 10.94 11.45 27.31
C PHE A 12 11.01 11.49 25.78
N VAL A 13 11.43 12.61 25.21
CA VAL A 13 11.57 12.78 23.75
C VAL A 13 12.54 11.75 23.17
N SER A 14 13.68 11.50 23.84
CA SER A 14 14.64 10.49 23.41
C SER A 14 14.07 9.07 23.44
N LEU A 15 13.38 8.70 24.53
CA LEU A 15 12.78 7.38 24.67
C LEU A 15 11.65 7.18 23.65
N PHE A 16 10.79 8.17 23.47
CA PHE A 16 9.72 8.15 22.48
C PHE A 16 10.28 7.96 21.07
N THR A 17 11.29 8.75 20.68
CA THR A 17 11.93 8.64 19.36
C THR A 17 12.50 7.24 19.14
N ALA A 18 13.17 6.66 20.13
CA ALA A 18 13.74 5.31 20.04
C ALA A 18 12.65 4.21 19.91
N LEU A 19 11.59 4.31 20.71
CA LEU A 19 10.47 3.34 20.65
C LEU A 19 9.70 3.44 19.34
N SER A 20 9.45 4.67 18.85
CA SER A 20 8.82 4.90 17.55
C SER A 20 9.68 4.37 16.40
N PHE A 21 11.00 4.50 16.46
CA PHE A 21 11.90 3.91 15.46
C PHE A 21 11.75 2.38 15.38
N ILE A 22 11.72 1.69 16.54
CA ILE A 22 11.50 0.24 16.60
C ILE A 22 10.12 -0.12 16.03
N HIS A 23 9.09 0.64 16.38
CA HIS A 23 7.74 0.44 15.86
C HIS A 23 7.69 0.59 14.33
N LEU A 24 8.39 1.59 13.77
CA LEU A 24 8.46 1.81 12.32
C LEU A 24 9.17 0.65 11.61
N ILE A 25 10.20 0.05 12.19
CA ILE A 25 10.83 -1.15 11.64
C ILE A 25 9.84 -2.31 11.58
N ILE A 26 9.15 -2.59 12.69
CA ILE A 26 8.18 -3.69 12.77
C ILE A 26 7.07 -3.50 11.72
N THR A 27 6.51 -2.31 11.66
CA THR A 27 5.43 -2.00 10.71
C THR A 27 5.92 -1.99 9.26
N SER A 28 7.15 -1.56 8.98
CA SER A 28 7.75 -1.63 7.64
C SER A 28 7.89 -3.08 7.17
N VAL A 29 8.35 -3.98 8.05
CA VAL A 29 8.48 -5.41 7.71
C VAL A 29 7.11 -6.03 7.47
N ILE A 30 6.11 -5.71 8.31
CA ILE A 30 4.74 -6.22 8.14
C ILE A 30 4.12 -5.73 6.83
N LEU A 31 4.31 -4.46 6.47
CA LEU A 31 3.79 -3.90 5.21
C LEU A 31 4.55 -4.41 3.99
N TYR A 32 5.83 -4.76 4.14
CA TYR A 32 6.63 -5.37 3.08
C TYR A 32 6.15 -6.78 2.70
N ILE A 33 5.64 -7.55 3.68
CA ILE A 33 5.08 -8.90 3.43
C ILE A 33 3.58 -8.90 3.12
N ALA A 34 2.90 -7.76 3.31
CA ALA A 34 1.45 -7.69 3.19
C ALA A 34 1.01 -7.84 1.72
N PRO A 35 -0.08 -8.60 1.45
CA PRO A 35 -0.56 -8.80 0.09
C PRO A 35 -1.08 -7.50 -0.54
N PRO A 36 -1.34 -7.48 -1.86
CA PRO A 36 -1.85 -6.30 -2.55
C PRO A 36 -3.20 -5.88 -1.95
N GLY A 37 -3.49 -4.58 -1.93
CA GLY A 37 -4.64 -4.03 -1.18
C GLY A 37 -5.99 -4.64 -1.57
N ARG A 38 -6.15 -5.07 -2.83
CA ARG A 38 -7.38 -5.73 -3.32
C ARG A 38 -7.59 -7.08 -2.64
N PHE A 39 -6.56 -7.94 -2.66
CA PHE A 39 -6.59 -9.25 -2.02
C PHE A 39 -6.71 -9.14 -0.49
N ALA A 40 -5.96 -8.22 0.12
CA ALA A 40 -5.97 -8.03 1.56
C ALA A 40 -7.38 -7.71 2.09
N ASN A 41 -8.16 -6.91 1.36
CA ASN A 41 -9.53 -6.57 1.72
C ASN A 41 -10.50 -7.73 1.48
N TYR A 42 -10.37 -8.43 0.36
CA TYR A 42 -11.25 -9.56 0.02
C TYR A 42 -11.03 -10.77 0.94
N ALA A 43 -9.78 -11.17 1.17
CA ALA A 43 -9.42 -12.29 2.03
C ALA A 43 -9.47 -11.97 3.53
N ASN A 44 -9.97 -10.78 3.90
CA ASN A 44 -10.00 -10.27 5.28
C ASN A 44 -8.66 -10.46 6.00
N TRP A 45 -7.56 -10.15 5.29
CA TRP A 45 -6.21 -10.45 5.74
C TRP A 45 -5.92 -9.71 7.04
N LYS A 46 -5.40 -10.45 8.02
CA LYS A 46 -5.05 -9.94 9.35
C LYS A 46 -3.76 -10.56 9.83
N ILE A 47 -2.86 -9.72 10.33
CA ILE A 47 -1.72 -10.14 11.15
C ILE A 47 -1.91 -9.52 12.53
N PHE A 48 -1.77 -10.36 13.58
CA PHE A 48 -2.08 -9.99 14.97
C PHE A 48 -3.47 -9.38 15.16
N GLY A 49 -4.46 -9.80 14.36
CA GLY A 49 -5.84 -9.30 14.42
C GLY A 49 -6.06 -7.93 13.77
N ILE A 50 -5.01 -7.29 13.25
CA ILE A 50 -5.08 -5.97 12.60
C ILE A 50 -5.07 -6.17 11.08
N THR A 51 -5.96 -5.46 10.38
CA THR A 51 -6.04 -5.48 8.91
C THR A 51 -4.87 -4.72 8.29
N LYS A 52 -4.63 -4.92 6.99
CA LYS A 52 -3.60 -4.18 6.25
C LYS A 52 -3.73 -2.66 6.44
N SER A 53 -4.93 -2.12 6.27
CA SER A 53 -5.19 -0.68 6.45
C SER A 53 -4.91 -0.19 7.87
N GLY A 54 -5.12 -1.04 8.88
CA GLY A 54 -4.76 -0.72 10.27
C GLY A 54 -3.25 -0.59 10.46
N TRP A 55 -2.48 -1.50 9.86
CA TRP A 55 -1.01 -1.42 9.86
C TRP A 55 -0.49 -0.20 9.09
N GLU A 56 -1.07 0.11 7.92
CA GLU A 56 -0.74 1.31 7.14
C GLU A 56 -1.02 2.59 7.94
N ALA A 57 -2.18 2.66 8.62
CA ALA A 57 -2.56 3.79 9.46
C ALA A 57 -1.59 4.00 10.62
N GLN A 58 -1.24 2.92 11.35
CA GLN A 58 -0.28 2.99 12.45
C GLN A 58 1.10 3.44 11.97
N HIS A 59 1.61 2.85 10.89
CA HIS A 59 2.90 3.22 10.31
C HIS A 59 2.95 4.70 9.93
N THR A 60 1.90 5.18 9.27
CA THR A 60 1.81 6.57 8.80
C THR A 60 1.75 7.56 9.96
N ILE A 61 0.85 7.34 10.93
CA ILE A 61 0.66 8.24 12.08
C ILE A 61 1.93 8.28 12.94
N ILE A 62 2.49 7.11 13.27
CA ILE A 62 3.72 7.03 14.06
C ILE A 62 4.90 7.61 13.27
N GLY A 63 4.93 7.47 11.94
CA GLY A 63 5.92 8.08 11.08
C GLY A 63 5.93 9.61 11.16
N PHE A 64 4.76 10.24 11.05
CA PHE A 64 4.63 11.69 11.22
C PHE A 64 5.06 12.17 12.60
N LEU A 65 4.63 11.46 13.66
CA LEU A 65 5.07 11.76 15.02
C LEU A 65 6.59 11.59 15.19
N PHE A 66 7.16 10.53 14.63
CA PHE A 66 8.60 10.27 14.69
C PHE A 66 9.39 11.41 14.06
N ILE A 67 8.98 11.93 12.90
CA ILE A 67 9.64 13.07 12.26
C ILE A 67 9.61 14.30 13.18
N GLY A 68 8.43 14.65 13.72
CA GLY A 68 8.30 15.79 14.64
C GLY A 68 9.17 15.64 15.89
N PHE A 69 9.12 14.48 16.55
CA PHE A 69 9.91 14.20 17.74
C PHE A 69 11.41 14.07 17.45
N ALA A 70 11.82 13.59 16.28
CA ALA A 70 13.23 13.53 15.88
C ALA A 70 13.82 14.94 15.71
N VAL A 71 13.06 15.89 15.15
CA VAL A 71 13.46 17.31 15.08
C VAL A 71 13.61 17.89 16.48
N ILE A 72 12.61 17.70 17.34
CA ILE A 72 12.66 18.16 18.75
C ILE A 72 13.85 17.51 19.48
N HIS A 73 14.08 16.21 19.27
CA HIS A 73 15.21 15.47 19.84
C HIS A 73 16.54 16.10 19.44
N LEU A 74 16.73 16.44 18.16
CA LEU A 74 17.94 17.05 17.66
C LEU A 74 18.15 18.46 18.25
N ILE A 75 17.09 19.27 18.36
CA ILE A 75 17.16 20.61 18.98
C ILE A 75 17.52 20.52 20.46
N LEU A 76 16.83 19.66 21.22
CA LEU A 76 17.06 19.49 22.67
C LEU A 76 18.46 18.92 22.98
N ASN A 77 19.03 18.16 22.06
CA ASN A 77 20.34 17.53 22.19
C ASN A 77 21.41 18.17 21.28
N TRP A 78 21.18 19.38 20.78
CA TRP A 78 22.07 20.05 19.82
C TRP A 78 23.50 20.23 20.34
N LYS A 79 23.65 20.63 21.62
CA LYS A 79 24.97 20.79 22.24
C LYS A 79 25.73 19.45 22.35
N PRO A 80 25.16 18.36 22.92
CA PRO A 80 25.76 17.03 22.86
C PRO A 80 26.09 16.56 21.44
N PHE A 81 25.19 16.78 20.48
CA PHE A 81 25.37 16.38 19.09
C PHE A 81 26.57 17.08 18.44
N ILE A 82 26.64 18.42 18.54
CA ILE A 82 27.77 19.19 18.03
C ILE A 82 29.06 18.88 18.81
N ASN A 83 29.00 18.62 20.11
CA ASN A 83 30.18 18.23 20.88
C ASN A 83 30.69 16.83 20.46
N TYR A 84 29.79 15.89 20.21
CA TYR A 84 30.13 14.57 19.65
C TYR A 84 30.77 14.72 18.27
N ILE A 85 30.16 15.51 17.38
CA ILE A 85 30.74 15.81 16.08
C ILE A 85 32.09 16.48 16.26
N ARG A 86 32.22 17.55 17.06
CA ARG A 86 33.46 18.34 17.19
C ARG A 86 34.61 17.59 17.84
N SER A 87 34.34 16.77 18.85
CA SER A 87 35.33 15.90 19.50
C SER A 87 35.86 14.83 18.55
N LYS A 88 34.99 14.31 17.66
CA LYS A 88 35.39 13.43 16.55
C LYS A 88 35.89 14.21 15.32
N ALA A 89 35.55 15.50 15.14
CA ALA A 89 35.78 16.28 13.93
C ALA A 89 37.21 16.77 13.77
N LYS A 90 37.98 16.90 14.87
CA LYS A 90 39.44 17.00 14.75
C LYS A 90 40.05 15.79 14.01
N LYS A 91 39.34 14.65 13.95
CA LYS A 91 39.63 13.48 13.08
C LYS A 91 38.71 13.40 11.84
N ALA A 92 37.47 13.87 11.90
CA ALA A 92 36.46 13.71 10.85
C ALA A 92 36.55 14.75 9.71
N PHE A 93 37.23 15.89 9.89
CA PHE A 93 37.51 16.78 8.75
C PHE A 93 38.43 16.12 7.70
N ASN A 94 39.20 15.09 8.11
CA ASN A 94 39.96 14.21 7.22
C ASN A 94 39.13 13.02 6.67
N ARG A 95 37.82 12.97 6.96
CA ARG A 95 36.86 11.92 6.57
C ARG A 95 35.68 12.47 5.77
N THR A 96 35.85 13.61 5.09
CA THR A 96 34.87 14.10 4.09
C THR A 96 34.54 13.03 3.04
N TRP A 97 35.49 12.13 2.75
CA TRP A 97 35.27 10.93 1.95
C TRP A 97 34.21 9.98 2.50
N GLU A 98 34.05 9.84 3.82
CA GLU A 98 32.98 9.00 4.41
C GLU A 98 31.60 9.64 4.18
N LEU A 99 31.50 10.97 4.25
CA LEU A 99 30.27 11.70 3.95
C LEU A 99 29.93 11.62 2.46
N ILE A 100 30.91 11.85 1.59
CA ILE A 100 30.74 11.70 0.13
C ILE A 100 30.34 10.27 -0.20
N ALA A 101 31.01 9.27 0.38
CA ALA A 101 30.67 7.86 0.18
C ALA A 101 29.25 7.54 0.67
N ALA A 102 28.80 8.07 1.81
CA ALA A 102 27.44 7.89 2.28
C ALA A 102 26.40 8.50 1.32
N VAL A 103 26.65 9.73 0.84
CA VAL A 103 25.75 10.39 -0.15
C VAL A 103 25.73 9.62 -1.46
N VAL A 104 26.90 9.22 -1.99
CA VAL A 104 27.01 8.42 -3.21
C VAL A 104 26.31 7.08 -3.04
N LEU A 105 26.46 6.42 -1.89
CA LEU A 105 25.78 5.16 -1.59
C LEU A 105 24.25 5.33 -1.58
N VAL A 106 23.73 6.39 -0.96
CA VAL A 106 22.28 6.68 -0.98
C VAL A 106 21.80 6.89 -2.41
N VAL A 107 22.48 7.73 -3.19
CA VAL A 107 22.14 7.97 -4.60
C VAL A 107 22.20 6.68 -5.41
N PHE A 108 23.26 5.89 -5.23
CA PHE A 108 23.45 4.61 -5.90
C PHE A 108 22.32 3.62 -5.58
N ILE A 109 21.93 3.47 -4.31
CA ILE A 109 20.82 2.62 -3.89
C ILE A 109 19.50 3.12 -4.48
N SER A 110 19.24 4.44 -4.44
CA SER A 110 18.02 5.03 -4.99
C SER A 110 17.90 4.82 -6.50
N LEU A 111 18.98 5.03 -7.25
CA LEU A 111 19.01 4.80 -8.69
C LEU A 111 18.89 3.30 -9.01
N GLY A 112 19.62 2.45 -8.30
CA GLY A 112 19.57 1.01 -8.51
C GLY A 112 18.20 0.40 -8.23
N ALA A 113 17.52 0.85 -7.18
CA ALA A 113 16.14 0.47 -6.90
C ALA A 113 15.16 1.02 -7.97
N GLY A 114 15.31 2.29 -8.36
CA GLY A 114 14.43 2.93 -9.35
C GLY A 114 14.54 2.34 -10.77
N TYR A 115 15.73 1.90 -11.18
CA TYR A 115 15.97 1.23 -12.46
C TYR A 115 15.86 -0.30 -12.41
N ASN A 116 15.38 -0.87 -11.30
CA ASN A 116 15.21 -2.32 -11.12
C ASN A 116 16.49 -3.14 -11.33
N LEU A 117 17.65 -2.58 -10.99
CA LEU A 117 18.94 -3.26 -11.10
C LEU A 117 19.10 -4.36 -10.03
N VAL A 118 19.86 -5.41 -10.34
CA VAL A 118 20.28 -6.42 -9.35
C VAL A 118 21.30 -5.77 -8.39
N PRO A 119 21.22 -5.97 -7.06
CA PRO A 119 20.35 -6.90 -6.32
C PRO A 119 19.02 -6.29 -5.84
N PHE A 120 18.71 -5.03 -6.14
CA PHE A 120 17.52 -4.34 -5.62
C PHE A 120 16.22 -4.97 -6.13
N SER A 121 16.17 -5.36 -7.40
CA SER A 121 15.03 -6.11 -7.95
C SER A 121 14.86 -7.48 -7.31
N SER A 122 15.93 -8.15 -6.86
CA SER A 122 15.84 -9.43 -6.14
C SER A 122 15.14 -9.29 -4.79
N VAL A 123 15.37 -8.18 -4.08
CA VAL A 123 14.62 -7.85 -2.86
C VAL A 123 13.16 -7.70 -3.22
N MET A 124 12.82 -6.87 -4.20
CA MET A 124 11.41 -6.66 -4.59
C MET A 124 10.69 -7.93 -5.03
N ASN A 125 11.34 -8.76 -5.86
CA ASN A 125 10.82 -10.05 -6.30
C ASN A 125 10.56 -11.02 -5.13
N LEU A 126 11.36 -10.95 -4.06
CA LEU A 126 11.12 -11.73 -2.84
C LEU A 126 9.88 -11.23 -2.08
N GLY A 127 9.69 -9.91 -2.00
CA GLY A 127 8.47 -9.31 -1.46
C GLY A 127 7.22 -9.78 -2.21
N GLU A 128 7.27 -9.75 -3.54
CA GLU A 128 6.19 -10.23 -4.41
C GLU A 128 5.91 -11.72 -4.22
N LYS A 129 6.93 -12.57 -4.17
CA LYS A 129 6.76 -14.02 -3.92
C LYS A 129 6.11 -14.30 -2.56
N LEU A 130 6.54 -13.60 -1.51
CA LEU A 130 5.94 -13.73 -0.19
C LEU A 130 4.49 -13.28 -0.20
N SER A 131 4.22 -12.12 -0.78
CA SER A 131 2.87 -11.58 -0.98
C SER A 131 1.96 -12.58 -1.72
N ASN A 132 2.41 -13.13 -2.85
CA ASN A 132 1.63 -14.06 -3.68
C ASN A 132 1.42 -15.42 -2.99
N SER A 133 2.33 -15.85 -2.11
CA SER A 133 2.13 -17.08 -1.32
C SER A 133 0.94 -16.98 -0.36
N TRP A 134 0.66 -15.78 0.15
CA TRP A 134 -0.55 -15.53 0.96
C TRP A 134 -1.81 -15.66 0.13
N GLU A 135 -1.77 -15.20 -1.13
CA GLU A 135 -2.88 -15.28 -2.07
C GLU A 135 -3.21 -16.74 -2.39
N GLN A 136 -2.21 -17.50 -2.82
CA GLN A 136 -2.39 -18.92 -3.14
C GLN A 136 -2.95 -19.71 -1.94
N LYS A 137 -2.42 -19.48 -0.74
CA LYS A 137 -2.88 -20.16 0.48
C LYS A 137 -4.35 -19.87 0.80
N ALA A 138 -4.80 -18.63 0.64
CA ALA A 138 -6.18 -18.27 0.93
C ALA A 138 -7.16 -18.77 -0.16
N LEU A 139 -6.73 -18.83 -1.42
CA LEU A 139 -7.50 -19.49 -2.49
C LEU A 139 -7.66 -21.00 -2.23
N SER A 140 -6.59 -21.70 -1.84
CA SER A 140 -6.64 -23.14 -1.50
C SER A 140 -7.48 -23.45 -0.26
N ALA A 141 -7.57 -22.52 0.69
CA ALA A 141 -8.42 -22.67 1.87
C ALA A 141 -9.91 -22.48 1.58
N GLY A 142 -10.27 -21.64 0.59
CA GLY A 142 -11.65 -21.39 0.18
C GLY A 142 -12.27 -22.51 -0.66
N ASP A 143 -11.46 -23.23 -1.44
CA ASP A 143 -11.90 -24.30 -2.35
C ASP A 143 -12.37 -25.57 -1.61
N SER A 144 -12.00 -25.73 -0.34
CA SER A 144 -12.45 -26.86 0.49
C SER A 144 -13.92 -26.76 0.96
N SER A 145 -14.66 -25.73 0.53
CA SER A 145 -16.02 -25.44 1.04
C SER A 145 -17.14 -25.44 -0.02
N LYS A 146 -16.82 -25.63 -1.31
CA LYS A 146 -17.85 -25.73 -2.37
C LYS A 146 -18.14 -27.18 -2.76
N THR A 147 -18.75 -27.92 -1.86
CA THR A 147 -19.68 -29.00 -2.24
C THR A 147 -20.85 -28.97 -1.28
N SER A 148 -22.05 -28.75 -1.86
CA SER A 148 -23.38 -28.75 -1.21
C SER A 148 -23.87 -27.38 -0.70
N SER A 149 -24.55 -26.64 -1.58
CA SER A 149 -25.90 -26.13 -1.28
C SER A 149 -26.45 -25.42 -2.52
N SER A 150 -27.36 -26.10 -3.22
CA SER A 150 -28.32 -25.45 -4.10
C SER A 150 -29.43 -24.83 -3.25
N GLY A 151 -29.89 -23.64 -3.63
CA GLY A 151 -31.29 -23.28 -3.39
C GLY A 151 -31.55 -21.88 -2.85
N GLN A 152 -32.38 -21.19 -3.63
CA GLN A 152 -33.42 -20.22 -3.26
C GLN A 152 -33.13 -18.72 -3.35
N MET A 153 -34.04 -18.10 -4.12
CA MET A 153 -34.24 -16.68 -4.36
C MET A 153 -34.75 -15.97 -3.11
N ALA A 154 -34.46 -14.67 -2.98
CA ALA A 154 -35.44 -13.68 -2.55
C ALA A 154 -34.94 -12.24 -2.79
N GLU A 155 -35.78 -11.52 -3.52
CA GLU A 155 -35.98 -10.10 -3.73
C GLU A 155 -35.90 -9.20 -2.47
N SER A 156 -35.31 -8.00 -2.60
CA SER A 156 -35.91 -6.74 -2.11
C SER A 156 -35.06 -5.53 -2.48
N ALA A 157 -35.73 -4.56 -3.09
CA ALA A 157 -35.24 -3.23 -3.38
C ALA A 157 -34.98 -2.41 -2.10
N THR A 158 -34.00 -1.52 -2.14
CA THR A 158 -34.20 -0.16 -1.61
C THR A 158 -33.21 0.80 -2.24
N ASP A 159 -33.81 1.88 -2.72
CA ASP A 159 -33.29 3.14 -3.25
C ASP A 159 -32.39 3.86 -2.24
N THR A 160 -31.22 4.34 -2.65
CA THR A 160 -30.62 5.56 -2.07
C THR A 160 -29.70 6.22 -3.10
N LYS A 161 -30.16 7.39 -3.55
CA LYS A 161 -29.50 8.34 -4.44
C LYS A 161 -28.67 9.35 -3.62
N GLN A 162 -27.40 9.56 -3.98
CA GLN A 162 -26.53 10.76 -3.83
C GLN A 162 -25.06 10.28 -3.88
N GLU A 163 -24.05 10.96 -4.45
CA GLU A 163 -23.87 12.36 -4.79
C GLU A 163 -22.72 12.53 -5.79
N SER A 164 -22.67 13.73 -6.36
CA SER A 164 -21.80 14.22 -7.42
C SER A 164 -20.31 14.29 -7.10
N ALA A 165 -19.52 14.11 -8.15
CA ALA A 165 -18.24 14.76 -8.49
C ALA A 165 -17.17 14.92 -7.40
N THR A 166 -16.11 14.10 -7.51
CA THR A 166 -14.70 14.54 -7.63
C THR A 166 -13.78 13.31 -7.79
N GLY A 167 -13.03 13.26 -8.88
CA GLY A 167 -11.93 12.28 -9.10
C GLY A 167 -12.36 10.84 -9.39
N GLN A 168 -12.98 10.59 -10.55
CA GLN A 168 -13.51 9.27 -10.88
C GLN A 168 -12.39 8.35 -11.40
N GLY A 169 -11.81 7.57 -10.48
CA GLY A 169 -11.00 6.41 -10.85
C GLY A 169 -11.83 5.43 -11.70
N MET A 170 -11.18 4.74 -12.63
CA MET A 170 -11.77 3.90 -13.69
C MET A 170 -12.82 2.88 -13.22
N GLY A 171 -12.72 2.41 -11.96
CA GLY A 171 -13.68 1.46 -11.39
C GLY A 171 -15.07 2.03 -11.07
N ARG A 172 -15.28 3.36 -11.07
CA ARG A 172 -16.59 3.99 -10.83
C ARG A 172 -17.29 4.47 -12.10
N LYS A 173 -16.68 4.26 -13.27
CA LYS A 173 -17.26 4.62 -14.56
C LYS A 173 -18.20 3.50 -15.01
N ASP A 174 -19.30 3.85 -15.66
CA ASP A 174 -20.12 2.89 -16.39
C ASP A 174 -19.39 2.39 -17.66
N LEU A 175 -19.76 1.19 -18.10
CA LEU A 175 -19.14 0.52 -19.24
C LEU A 175 -19.25 1.37 -20.51
N LYS A 176 -20.38 2.05 -20.74
CA LYS A 176 -20.58 2.96 -21.86
C LYS A 176 -19.54 4.07 -21.90
N THR A 177 -19.33 4.77 -20.79
CA THR A 177 -18.35 5.85 -20.67
C THR A 177 -16.93 5.34 -20.91
N VAL A 178 -16.60 4.15 -20.41
CA VAL A 178 -15.28 3.54 -20.64
C VAL A 178 -15.09 3.18 -22.12
N ILE A 179 -16.12 2.67 -22.80
CA ILE A 179 -16.07 2.34 -24.23
C ILE A 179 -15.90 3.62 -25.08
N GLU A 180 -16.66 4.67 -24.78
CA GLU A 180 -16.57 5.97 -25.47
C GLU A 180 -15.18 6.62 -25.29
N GLU A 181 -14.62 6.60 -24.08
CA GLU A 181 -13.28 7.14 -23.80
C GLU A 181 -12.14 6.41 -24.53
N ASN A 182 -12.34 5.14 -24.87
CA ASN A 182 -11.38 4.32 -25.61
C ASN A 182 -11.62 4.30 -27.12
N ASN A 183 -12.46 5.21 -27.65
CA ASN A 183 -12.81 5.32 -29.08
C ASN A 183 -13.37 4.03 -29.69
N ALA A 184 -14.05 3.19 -28.89
CA ALA A 184 -14.66 1.95 -29.37
C ALA A 184 -16.16 2.14 -29.61
N ASP A 185 -16.72 1.39 -30.58
CA ASP A 185 -18.15 1.41 -30.87
C ASP A 185 -18.93 0.59 -29.82
N LEU A 186 -19.98 1.19 -29.25
CA LEU A 186 -20.76 0.61 -28.14
C LEU A 186 -21.38 -0.75 -28.48
N GLN A 187 -21.93 -0.89 -29.69
CA GLN A 187 -22.56 -2.15 -30.10
C GLN A 187 -21.52 -3.23 -30.34
N THR A 188 -20.42 -2.89 -30.99
CA THR A 188 -19.31 -3.80 -31.27
C THR A 188 -18.63 -4.27 -29.98
N ALA A 189 -18.42 -3.37 -29.03
CA ALA A 189 -17.84 -3.66 -27.73
C ALA A 189 -18.70 -4.64 -26.91
N ILE A 190 -20.02 -4.40 -26.84
CA ILE A 190 -20.95 -5.30 -26.14
C ILE A 190 -21.02 -6.66 -26.83
N ALA A 191 -21.01 -6.70 -28.16
CA ALA A 191 -20.99 -7.95 -28.91
C ALA A 191 -19.71 -8.77 -28.63
N ARG A 192 -18.55 -8.11 -28.55
CA ARG A 192 -17.25 -8.74 -28.21
C ARG A 192 -17.22 -9.27 -26.78
N LEU A 193 -17.72 -8.48 -25.82
CA LEU A 193 -17.83 -8.90 -24.42
C LEU A 193 -18.78 -10.10 -24.29
N LYS A 194 -19.93 -10.08 -24.98
CA LYS A 194 -20.88 -11.20 -25.01
C LYS A 194 -20.32 -12.45 -25.67
N ALA A 195 -19.51 -12.31 -26.72
CA ALA A 195 -18.81 -13.43 -27.36
C ALA A 195 -17.79 -14.12 -26.42
N GLN A 196 -17.26 -13.39 -25.43
CA GLN A 196 -16.41 -13.93 -24.36
C GLN A 196 -17.21 -14.46 -23.15
N GLY A 197 -18.55 -14.54 -23.26
CA GLY A 197 -19.42 -15.03 -22.19
C GLY A 197 -19.74 -13.99 -21.10
N LEU A 198 -19.45 -12.71 -21.35
CA LEU A 198 -19.75 -11.61 -20.43
C LEU A 198 -21.13 -11.04 -20.74
N ASP A 199 -22.09 -11.25 -19.84
CA ASP A 199 -23.42 -10.67 -19.88
C ASP A 199 -23.41 -9.34 -19.13
N VAL A 200 -23.23 -8.26 -19.89
CA VAL A 200 -23.00 -6.89 -19.40
C VAL A 200 -23.94 -5.90 -20.07
N SER A 201 -24.42 -4.94 -19.28
CA SER A 201 -25.26 -3.82 -19.71
C SER A 201 -24.41 -2.56 -19.93
N PRO A 202 -24.79 -1.63 -20.84
CA PRO A 202 -24.09 -0.35 -21.02
C PRO A 202 -23.95 0.47 -19.73
N ASP A 203 -24.92 0.37 -18.83
CA ASP A 203 -24.98 1.13 -17.59
C ASP A 203 -24.27 0.42 -16.42
N ASP A 204 -23.73 -0.79 -16.64
CA ASP A 204 -23.03 -1.54 -15.59
C ASP A 204 -21.73 -0.83 -15.20
N ILE A 205 -21.47 -0.76 -13.90
CA ILE A 205 -20.25 -0.15 -13.38
C ILE A 205 -19.06 -1.06 -13.66
N MET A 206 -17.96 -0.49 -14.14
CA MET A 206 -16.77 -1.23 -14.55
C MET A 206 -16.23 -2.14 -13.43
N LYS A 207 -16.26 -1.67 -12.18
CA LYS A 207 -15.88 -2.48 -11.00
C LYS A 207 -16.82 -3.67 -10.78
N ASP A 208 -18.11 -3.53 -11.01
CA ASP A 208 -19.07 -4.60 -10.78
C ASP A 208 -18.92 -5.70 -11.83
N ILE A 209 -18.62 -5.33 -13.08
CA ILE A 209 -18.26 -6.28 -14.14
C ILE A 209 -16.95 -7.01 -13.79
N SER A 210 -15.93 -6.26 -13.37
CA SER A 210 -14.63 -6.81 -12.94
C SER A 210 -14.78 -7.82 -11.80
N ILE A 211 -15.66 -7.54 -10.83
CA ILE A 211 -15.95 -8.45 -9.71
C ILE A 211 -16.78 -9.65 -10.18
N LYS A 212 -17.81 -9.43 -11.00
CA LYS A 212 -18.73 -10.48 -11.49
C LYS A 212 -17.99 -11.54 -12.29
N TYR A 213 -16.96 -11.14 -13.04
CA TYR A 213 -16.23 -12.01 -13.96
C TYR A 213 -14.77 -12.27 -13.56
N ASP A 214 -14.33 -11.76 -12.41
CA ASP A 214 -12.95 -11.90 -11.91
C ASP A 214 -11.87 -11.45 -12.92
N MET A 215 -12.11 -10.32 -13.58
CA MET A 215 -11.24 -9.78 -14.65
C MET A 215 -10.64 -8.43 -14.27
N GLY A 216 -9.40 -8.18 -14.67
CA GLY A 216 -8.77 -6.88 -14.54
C GLY A 216 -9.41 -5.82 -15.45
N PHE A 217 -9.36 -4.55 -15.05
CA PHE A 217 -9.86 -3.45 -15.90
C PHE A 217 -9.14 -3.38 -17.25
N SER A 218 -7.84 -3.70 -17.28
CA SER A 218 -7.07 -3.76 -18.52
C SER A 218 -7.58 -4.88 -19.43
N ASP A 219 -7.82 -6.07 -18.88
CA ASP A 219 -8.30 -7.22 -19.65
C ASP A 219 -9.68 -6.96 -20.26
N LEU A 220 -10.54 -6.25 -19.53
CA LEU A 220 -11.86 -5.85 -20.01
C LEU A 220 -11.76 -4.83 -21.15
N ILE A 221 -10.86 -3.85 -21.03
CA ILE A 221 -10.61 -2.86 -22.07
C ILE A 221 -10.03 -3.52 -23.32
N ASP A 222 -9.07 -4.43 -23.17
CA ASP A 222 -8.46 -5.17 -24.27
C ASP A 222 -9.50 -5.94 -25.08
N ILE A 223 -10.53 -6.52 -24.45
CA ILE A 223 -11.56 -7.28 -25.18
C ILE A 223 -12.29 -6.46 -26.24
N PHE A 224 -12.59 -5.19 -25.97
CA PHE A 224 -13.33 -4.35 -26.92
C PHE A 224 -12.45 -3.40 -27.73
N THR A 225 -11.20 -3.15 -27.33
CA THR A 225 -10.26 -2.26 -28.05
C THR A 225 -9.33 -2.96 -29.02
N LYS A 226 -9.12 -4.27 -28.87
CA LYS A 226 -8.26 -5.05 -29.79
C LYS A 226 -8.97 -5.21 -31.13
N GLU A 227 -8.30 -4.89 -32.23
CA GLU A 227 -8.86 -5.02 -33.60
C GLU A 227 -9.24 -6.48 -33.92
#